data_AF-A0A349FE16-F1
#
_entry.id   AF-A0A349FE16-F1
#
_cell.length_a   1.000
_cell.length_b   1.000
_cell.length_c   1.000
_cell.angle_alpha   90.00
_cell.angle_beta   90.00
_cell.angle_gamma   90.00
#
_symmetry.space_group_name_H-M   'P 1'
#
loop_
_entity.id
_entity.type
_entity.pdbx_description
1 polymer ?
#
loop_
_entity_poly.entity_id
_entity_poly.type
_entity_poly.pdbx_seq_one_letter_code
_entity_poly.pdbx_strand_id
1 'polypeptide(L)'
;LLHEGMGTYTVTATKEVQVERPVTAYTENASRIADNSYLDVMTPATAMYFRQKQRSRILSKYARHKVAKDGTKFAPGQVIVTPSMFKSELLALYRELEYQGIVQDFDGYKKSLIVELDMNNKQRINYLDSPQFVNGLIIVAGKIQFRK
;
A
#
# COMPACT_ATOMS: atom_id res chain seq x y z
N LEU A 1 26.31 11.51 -0.02
CA LEU A 1 25.54 11.57 1.24
C LEU A 1 24.11 11.05 1.09
N LEU A 2 23.18 11.75 0.39
CA LEU A 2 21.79 11.28 0.27
C LEU A 2 21.62 9.93 -0.46
N HIS A 3 22.41 9.69 -1.50
CA HIS A 3 22.45 8.39 -2.21
C HIS A 3 23.29 7.31 -1.49
N GLU A 4 23.90 7.66 -0.35
CA GLU A 4 24.63 6.71 0.51
C GLU A 4 23.77 6.29 1.72
N GLY A 5 22.46 6.59 1.71
CA GLY A 5 21.52 6.20 2.75
C GLY A 5 21.57 7.06 4.02
N MET A 6 22.14 8.28 3.93
CA MET A 6 22.22 9.21 5.06
C MET A 6 21.30 10.42 4.85
N GLY A 7 20.36 10.61 5.77
CA GLY A 7 19.52 11.81 5.84
C GLY A 7 20.34 13.04 6.25
N THR A 8 20.18 14.14 5.53
CA THR A 8 20.86 15.41 5.79
C THR A 8 19.92 16.43 6.42
N TYR A 9 20.50 17.41 7.12
CA TYR A 9 19.77 18.53 7.70
C TYR A 9 20.39 19.84 7.24
N THR A 10 19.57 20.88 7.17
CA THR A 10 19.99 22.25 6.90
C THR A 10 19.51 23.16 8.03
N VAL A 11 20.12 24.33 8.13
CA VAL A 11 19.75 25.36 9.11
C VAL A 11 19.24 26.57 8.35
N THR A 12 18.00 26.95 8.63
CA THR A 12 17.36 28.09 7.97
C THR A 12 17.98 29.42 8.41
N ALA A 13 17.67 30.50 7.68
CA ALA A 13 18.04 31.85 8.09
C ALA A 13 17.45 32.25 9.46
N THR A 14 16.37 31.60 9.90
CA THR A 14 15.76 31.75 11.24
C THR A 14 16.44 30.92 12.33
N LYS A 15 17.55 30.23 12.02
CA LYS A 15 18.29 29.31 12.89
C LYS A 15 17.49 28.06 13.30
N GLU A 16 16.49 27.69 12.52
CA GLU A 16 15.74 26.45 12.73
C GLU A 16 16.39 25.30 11.97
N VAL A 17 16.47 24.14 12.61
CA VAL A 17 17.00 22.93 11.98
C VAL A 17 15.87 22.25 11.22
N GLN A 18 16.10 21.97 9.93
CA GLN A 18 15.15 21.29 9.05
C GLN A 18 15.82 20.07 8.41
N VAL A 19 15.08 18.97 8.32
CA VAL A 19 15.53 17.77 7.57
C VAL A 19 15.34 18.05 6.08
N GLU A 20 16.40 17.89 5.29
CA GLU A 20 16.33 18.14 3.85
C GLU A 20 15.57 17.02 3.13
N ARG A 21 15.93 15.77 3.41
CA ARG A 21 15.20 14.60 2.92
C ARG A 21 15.34 13.42 3.88
N PRO A 22 14.21 12.85 4.36
CA PRO A 22 14.25 11.62 5.15
C PRO A 22 14.49 10.43 4.21
N VAL A 23 15.73 9.92 4.20
CA VAL A 23 16.09 8.72 3.45
C VAL A 23 16.29 7.52 4.38
N THR A 24 16.05 6.31 3.87
CA THR A 24 16.40 5.07 4.54
C THR A 24 17.86 4.71 4.26
N ALA A 25 18.40 3.75 5.01
CA ALA A 25 19.72 3.16 4.73
C ALA A 25 19.68 2.14 3.56
N TYR A 26 18.56 2.01 2.84
CA TYR A 26 18.43 1.12 1.70
C TYR A 26 19.08 1.74 0.47
N THR A 27 20.24 1.19 0.08
CA THR A 27 20.99 1.63 -1.11
C THR A 27 21.09 0.55 -2.18
N GLU A 28 20.98 -0.72 -1.80
CA GLU A 28 21.10 -1.87 -2.69
C GLU A 28 19.95 -2.86 -2.52
N ASN A 29 19.54 -3.50 -3.62
CA ASN A 29 18.60 -4.61 -3.58
C ASN A 29 19.27 -5.94 -3.18
N ALA A 30 18.48 -7.02 -3.08
CA ALA A 30 18.98 -8.34 -2.68
C ALA A 30 20.10 -8.89 -3.60
N SER A 31 20.23 -8.37 -4.82
CA SER A 31 21.29 -8.70 -5.78
C SER A 31 22.50 -7.76 -5.71
N ARG A 32 22.58 -6.87 -4.71
CA ARG A 32 23.63 -5.85 -4.53
C ARG A 32 23.72 -4.84 -5.67
N ILE A 33 22.60 -4.58 -6.32
CA ILE A 33 22.49 -3.56 -7.36
C ILE A 33 21.85 -2.33 -6.73
N ALA A 34 22.35 -1.14 -7.07
CA ALA A 34 21.80 0.13 -6.61
C ALA A 34 20.30 0.21 -6.91
N ASP A 35 19.48 0.40 -5.87
CA ASP A 35 18.02 0.45 -5.97
C ASP A 35 17.47 1.54 -5.04
N ASN A 36 16.69 2.44 -5.62
CA ASN A 36 16.11 3.57 -4.90
C ASN A 36 14.65 3.33 -4.47
N SER A 37 14.10 2.13 -4.69
CA SER A 37 12.68 1.81 -4.44
C SER A 37 12.24 2.06 -2.99
N TYR A 38 13.16 1.93 -2.02
CA TYR A 38 12.93 2.24 -0.62
C TYR A 38 13.78 3.39 -0.09
N LEU A 39 14.42 4.17 -0.97
CA LEU A 39 15.31 5.26 -0.56
C LEU A 39 14.56 6.30 0.28
N ASP A 40 13.34 6.65 -0.09
CA ASP A 40 12.53 7.64 0.63
C ASP A 40 11.72 6.98 1.74
N VAL A 41 11.83 7.48 2.98
CA VAL A 41 11.13 6.95 4.16
C VAL A 41 9.61 6.96 3.99
N MET A 42 9.08 7.89 3.18
CA MET A 42 7.64 7.99 2.96
C MET A 42 7.08 6.75 2.23
N THR A 43 7.87 6.09 1.39
CA THR A 43 7.43 4.89 0.65
C THR A 43 7.10 3.71 1.57
N PRO A 44 8.02 3.22 2.42
CA PRO A 44 7.70 2.16 3.38
C PRO A 44 6.70 2.62 4.44
N ALA A 45 6.68 3.90 4.83
CA ALA A 45 5.70 4.42 5.78
C ALA A 45 4.26 4.30 5.25
N THR A 46 4.03 4.70 4.00
CA THR A 46 2.73 4.56 3.33
C THR A 46 2.34 3.09 3.18
N ALA A 47 3.28 2.21 2.83
CA ALA A 47 3.04 0.77 2.74
C ALA A 47 2.64 0.16 4.10
N MET A 48 3.31 0.56 5.19
CA MET A 48 2.97 0.14 6.55
C MET A 48 1.58 0.62 6.96
N TYR A 49 1.24 1.88 6.66
CA TYR A 49 -0.08 2.44 6.92
C TYR A 49 -1.19 1.67 6.18
N PHE A 50 -0.98 1.40 4.89
CA PHE A 50 -1.89 0.62 4.07
C PHE A 50 -2.13 -0.78 4.68
N ARG A 51 -1.05 -1.50 5.04
CA ARG A 51 -1.13 -2.82 5.66
C ARG A 51 -1.86 -2.80 6.99
N GLN A 52 -1.64 -1.77 7.81
CA GLN A 52 -2.33 -1.57 9.08
C GLN A 52 -3.85 -1.40 8.85
N LYS A 53 -4.25 -0.60 7.85
CA LYS A 53 -5.66 -0.38 7.51
C LYS A 53 -6.35 -1.66 7.04
N GLN A 54 -5.68 -2.45 6.20
CA GLN A 54 -6.19 -3.77 5.79
C GLN A 54 -6.45 -4.66 7.00
N ARG A 55 -5.44 -4.83 7.87
CA ARG A 55 -5.54 -5.67 9.08
C ARG A 55 -6.66 -5.18 10.00
N SER A 56 -6.76 -3.88 10.23
CA SER A 56 -7.81 -3.28 11.05
C SER A 56 -9.20 -3.55 10.48
N ARG A 57 -9.39 -3.37 9.16
CA ARG A 57 -10.67 -3.63 8.50
C ARG A 57 -11.08 -5.10 8.60
N ILE A 58 -10.15 -6.01 8.33
CA ILE A 58 -10.40 -7.46 8.39
C ILE A 58 -10.76 -7.89 9.80
N LEU A 59 -10.00 -7.48 10.82
CA LEU A 59 -10.28 -7.84 12.21
C LEU A 59 -11.60 -7.26 12.70
N SER A 60 -11.93 -6.02 12.33
CA SER A 60 -13.19 -5.40 12.73
C SER A 60 -14.39 -6.09 12.10
N LYS A 61 -14.32 -6.40 10.80
CA LYS A 61 -15.46 -6.93 10.04
C LYS A 61 -15.63 -8.44 10.18
N TYR A 62 -14.53 -9.19 10.12
CA TYR A 62 -14.56 -10.64 9.93
C TYR A 62 -14.16 -11.48 11.15
N ALA A 63 -13.87 -10.87 12.32
CA ALA A 63 -13.37 -11.59 13.50
C ALA A 63 -14.19 -12.82 13.93
N ARG A 64 -15.51 -12.82 13.71
CA ARG A 64 -16.41 -13.95 14.09
C ARG A 64 -17.06 -14.65 12.89
N HIS A 65 -16.51 -14.50 11.69
CA HIS A 65 -17.08 -15.10 10.49
C HIS A 65 -16.57 -16.52 10.26
N LYS A 66 -17.47 -17.40 9.82
CA LYS A 66 -17.10 -18.70 9.26
C LYS A 66 -16.65 -18.52 7.82
N VAL A 67 -15.70 -19.32 7.38
CA VAL A 67 -15.18 -19.28 6.01
C VAL A 67 -15.95 -20.28 5.15
N ALA A 68 -16.39 -19.86 3.96
CA ALA A 68 -17.03 -20.72 2.97
C ALA A 68 -16.51 -20.45 1.55
N LYS A 69 -16.70 -21.42 0.65
CA LYS A 69 -16.40 -21.25 -0.77
C LYS A 69 -17.44 -20.35 -1.43
N ASP A 70 -17.03 -19.61 -2.46
CA ASP A 70 -17.97 -18.89 -3.33
C ASP A 70 -19.01 -19.84 -3.94
N GLY A 71 -20.25 -19.35 -4.07
CA GLY A 71 -21.39 -20.13 -4.56
C GLY A 71 -22.03 -21.07 -3.52
N THR A 72 -21.50 -21.16 -2.30
CA THR A 72 -22.12 -21.92 -1.21
C THR A 72 -23.47 -21.30 -0.83
N LYS A 73 -24.53 -22.10 -0.79
CA LYS A 73 -25.84 -21.69 -0.26
C LYS A 73 -25.84 -21.85 1.25
N PHE A 74 -26.11 -20.79 1.98
CA PHE A 74 -26.23 -20.79 3.44
C PHE A 74 -27.52 -20.10 3.87
N ALA A 75 -28.08 -20.55 5.00
CA ALA A 75 -29.29 -19.96 5.55
C ALA A 75 -29.08 -18.48 5.92
N PRO A 76 -30.12 -17.63 5.81
CA PRO A 76 -30.06 -16.25 6.29
C PRO A 76 -29.63 -16.17 7.77
N GLY A 77 -28.88 -15.12 8.12
CA GLY A 77 -28.37 -14.91 9.49
C GLY A 77 -27.07 -15.66 9.82
N GLN A 78 -26.56 -16.50 8.93
CA GLN A 78 -25.24 -17.11 9.11
C GLN A 78 -24.13 -16.10 8.82
N VAL A 79 -23.27 -15.88 9.82
CA VAL A 79 -22.12 -14.97 9.72
C VAL A 79 -21.00 -15.69 8.96
N ILE A 80 -20.95 -15.49 7.65
CA ILE A 80 -20.07 -16.21 6.71
C ILE A 80 -19.32 -15.21 5.83
N VAL A 81 -18.03 -15.50 5.58
CA VAL A 81 -17.18 -14.82 4.62
C VAL A 81 -16.75 -15.79 3.51
N THR A 82 -16.82 -15.33 2.26
CA THR A 82 -16.30 -16.05 1.09
C THR A 82 -15.17 -15.25 0.43
N PRO A 83 -14.35 -15.85 -0.44
CA PRO A 83 -13.28 -15.14 -1.15
C PRO A 83 -13.80 -13.93 -1.94
N SER A 84 -14.93 -14.03 -2.65
CA SER A 84 -15.51 -12.88 -3.37
C SER A 84 -15.98 -11.75 -2.44
N MET A 85 -16.58 -12.07 -1.29
CA MET A 85 -16.96 -11.08 -0.27
C MET A 85 -15.73 -10.38 0.30
N PHE A 86 -14.68 -11.15 0.62
CA PHE A 86 -13.43 -10.65 1.14
C PHE A 86 -12.70 -9.76 0.13
N LYS A 87 -12.65 -10.18 -1.14
CA LYS A 87 -12.11 -9.40 -2.25
C LYS A 87 -12.85 -8.06 -2.39
N SER A 88 -14.17 -8.09 -2.34
CA SER A 88 -15.00 -6.88 -2.42
C SER A 88 -14.69 -5.90 -1.28
N GLU A 89 -14.43 -6.40 -0.08
CA GLU A 89 -14.05 -5.56 1.05
C GLU A 89 -12.68 -4.89 0.88
N LEU A 90 -11.69 -5.64 0.39
CA LEU A 90 -10.37 -5.07 0.10
C LEU A 90 -10.43 -4.01 -0.99
N LEU A 91 -11.28 -4.21 -2.02
CA LEU A 91 -11.52 -3.20 -3.05
C LEU A 91 -12.21 -1.96 -2.49
N ALA A 92 -13.21 -2.13 -1.62
CA ALA A 92 -13.88 -1.00 -0.96
C ALA A 92 -12.89 -0.19 -0.12
N LEU A 93 -12.06 -0.85 0.68
CA LEU A 93 -10.98 -0.19 1.42
C LEU A 93 -10.01 0.55 0.49
N TYR A 94 -9.64 -0.04 -0.64
CA TYR A 94 -8.75 0.60 -1.60
C TYR A 94 -9.35 1.90 -2.16
N ARG A 95 -10.66 1.91 -2.48
CA ARG A 95 -11.35 3.13 -2.92
C ARG A 95 -11.35 4.22 -1.85
N GLU A 96 -11.56 3.86 -0.60
CA GLU A 96 -11.50 4.82 0.51
C GLU A 96 -10.09 5.43 0.64
N LEU A 97 -9.04 4.61 0.52
CA LEU A 97 -7.66 5.06 0.58
C LEU A 97 -7.24 5.85 -0.68
N GLU A 98 -7.81 5.53 -1.84
CA GLU A 98 -7.63 6.29 -3.08
C GLU A 98 -8.23 7.70 -2.94
N TYR A 99 -9.44 7.79 -2.39
CA TYR A 99 -10.07 9.09 -2.09
C TYR A 99 -9.26 9.92 -1.07
N GLN A 100 -8.57 9.26 -0.14
CA GLN A 100 -7.66 9.91 0.81
C GLN A 100 -6.30 10.30 0.20
N GLY A 101 -6.03 9.98 -1.07
CA GLY A 101 -4.76 10.27 -1.73
C GLY A 101 -3.59 9.40 -1.25
N ILE A 102 -3.87 8.22 -0.69
CA ILE A 102 -2.84 7.29 -0.19
C ILE A 102 -2.39 6.33 -1.30
N VAL A 103 -3.34 5.88 -2.12
CA VAL A 103 -3.14 4.94 -3.23
C VAL A 103 -3.74 5.49 -4.52
N GLN A 104 -3.37 4.88 -5.65
CA GLN A 104 -3.84 5.25 -6.99
C GLN A 104 -3.99 4.00 -7.87
N ASP A 105 -4.57 4.15 -9.06
CA ASP A 105 -4.80 3.05 -10.00
C ASP A 105 -5.65 1.90 -9.41
N PHE A 106 -6.87 2.22 -8.99
CA PHE A 106 -7.82 1.20 -8.52
C PHE A 106 -8.04 0.07 -9.53
N ASP A 107 -8.08 0.38 -10.83
CA ASP A 107 -8.36 -0.64 -11.85
C ASP A 107 -7.20 -1.63 -12.01
N GLY A 108 -5.95 -1.16 -11.93
CA GLY A 108 -4.78 -2.01 -11.82
C GLY A 108 -4.80 -2.87 -10.56
N TYR A 109 -5.07 -2.27 -9.40
CA TYR A 109 -5.20 -3.00 -8.14
C TYR A 109 -6.29 -4.08 -8.19
N LYS A 110 -7.44 -3.78 -8.78
CA LYS A 110 -8.54 -4.73 -8.94
C LYS A 110 -8.16 -5.95 -9.76
N LYS A 111 -7.34 -5.75 -10.80
CA LYS A 111 -6.84 -6.82 -11.68
C LYS A 111 -5.75 -7.65 -11.00
N SER A 112 -4.86 -7.02 -10.23
CA SER A 112 -3.75 -7.71 -9.55
C SER A 112 -4.17 -8.43 -8.26
N LEU A 113 -5.27 -8.00 -7.63
CA LEU A 113 -5.75 -8.57 -6.38
C LEU A 113 -6.23 -10.02 -6.57
N ILE A 114 -5.55 -10.94 -5.91
CA ILE A 114 -5.90 -12.36 -5.84
C ILE A 114 -6.37 -12.67 -4.42
N VAL A 115 -7.51 -13.36 -4.32
CA VAL A 115 -8.06 -13.84 -3.04
C VAL A 115 -8.54 -15.26 -3.25
N GLU A 116 -8.07 -16.18 -2.43
CA GLU A 116 -8.34 -17.61 -2.57
C GLU A 116 -8.48 -18.30 -1.20
N LEU A 117 -9.10 -19.47 -1.21
CA LEU A 117 -9.07 -20.37 -0.07
C LEU A 117 -7.79 -21.20 -0.12
N ASP A 118 -7.21 -21.42 1.05
CA ASP A 118 -6.06 -22.30 1.13
C ASP A 118 -6.45 -23.74 0.78
N MET A 119 -5.61 -24.41 -0.02
CA MET A 119 -5.86 -25.79 -0.46
C MET A 119 -5.77 -26.80 0.68
N ASN A 120 -4.91 -26.54 1.67
CA ASN A 120 -4.61 -27.47 2.77
C ASN A 120 -5.33 -27.08 4.07
N ASN A 121 -5.63 -25.79 4.24
CA ASN A 121 -6.33 -25.26 5.41
C ASN A 121 -7.62 -24.53 5.02
N LYS A 122 -8.74 -25.26 5.04
CA LYS A 122 -10.07 -24.72 4.68
C LYS A 122 -10.58 -23.58 5.59
N GLN A 123 -9.89 -23.28 6.69
CA GLN A 123 -10.20 -22.16 7.58
C GLN A 123 -9.41 -20.89 7.25
N ARG A 124 -8.54 -20.92 6.23
CA ARG A 124 -7.67 -19.81 5.83
C ARG A 124 -8.06 -19.23 4.47
N ILE A 125 -8.26 -17.91 4.44
CA ILE A 125 -8.29 -17.12 3.20
C ILE A 125 -6.90 -16.52 3.01
N ASN A 126 -6.32 -16.73 1.83
CA ASN A 126 -5.09 -16.08 1.40
C ASN A 126 -5.44 -14.93 0.45
N TYR A 127 -4.67 -13.84 0.52
CA TYR A 127 -4.74 -12.78 -0.48
C TYR A 127 -3.34 -12.29 -0.84
N LEU A 128 -3.19 -11.94 -2.11
CA LEU A 128 -2.01 -11.30 -2.67
C LEU A 128 -2.47 -10.02 -3.37
N ASP A 129 -1.82 -8.92 -3.05
CA ASP A 129 -2.12 -7.62 -3.60
C ASP A 129 -0.86 -6.90 -4.09
N SER A 130 -1.05 -5.90 -4.95
CA SER A 130 0.02 -5.08 -5.50
C SER A 130 -0.46 -3.64 -5.58
N PRO A 131 -0.49 -2.92 -4.44
CA PRO A 131 -0.96 -1.55 -4.38
C PRO A 131 0.03 -0.60 -5.07
N GLN A 132 -0.50 0.39 -5.80
CA GLN A 132 0.29 1.54 -6.25
C GLN A 132 0.07 2.70 -5.28
N PHE A 133 1.14 3.15 -4.62
CA PHE A 133 1.09 4.28 -3.69
C PHE A 133 1.16 5.61 -4.43
N VAL A 134 0.55 6.64 -3.85
CA VAL A 134 0.76 8.03 -4.28
C VAL A 134 2.10 8.49 -3.71
N ASN A 135 2.94 9.07 -4.56
CA ASN A 135 4.25 9.57 -4.18
C ASN A 135 4.21 11.10 -3.97
N GLY A 136 5.12 11.60 -3.13
CA GLY A 136 5.34 13.03 -3.01
C GLY A 136 5.94 13.64 -4.28
N LEU A 137 5.53 14.86 -4.62
CA LEU A 137 6.14 15.63 -5.70
C LEU A 137 7.46 16.25 -5.20
N ILE A 138 8.59 15.62 -5.52
CA ILE A 138 9.92 16.07 -5.07
C ILE A 138 10.69 16.78 -6.20
N ILE A 139 10.56 16.29 -7.44
CA ILE A 139 11.30 16.81 -8.59
C ILE A 139 10.29 17.29 -9.64
N VAL A 140 10.47 18.51 -10.12
CA VAL A 140 9.67 19.11 -11.21
C VAL A 140 10.63 19.49 -12.33
N ALA A 141 10.37 19.03 -13.55
CA ALA A 141 11.11 19.42 -14.74
C ALA A 141 10.17 20.17 -15.68
N GLY A 142 10.48 21.44 -15.97
CA GLY A 142 9.68 22.31 -16.84
C GLY A 142 10.50 22.79 -18.04
N LYS A 143 9.87 22.82 -19.22
CA LYS A 143 10.43 23.43 -20.44
C LYS A 143 9.47 24.50 -20.95
N ILE A 144 9.98 25.71 -21.13
CA ILE A 144 9.21 26.81 -21.75
C ILE A 144 9.57 26.87 -23.24
N GLN A 145 8.56 26.90 -24.10
CA GLN A 145 8.71 27.16 -25.53
C GLN A 145 7.90 28.40 -25.91
N PHE A 146 8.54 29.30 -26.66
CA PHE A 146 7.89 30.49 -27.18
C PHE A 146 6.96 30.13 -28.33
N ARG A 147 5.73 30.64 -28.29
CA ARG A 147 4.77 30.57 -29.37
C ARG A 147 4.86 31.88 -30.15
N LYS A 148 5.03 31.81 -31.48
CA LYS A 148 4.78 32.93 -32.39
C LYS A 148 3.34 32.85 -32.87
#